data_AF-O33891-F1
#
_entry.id   AF-O33891-F1
#
_cell.length_a   1.000
_cell.length_b   1.000
_cell.length_c   1.000
_cell.angle_alpha   90.00
_cell.angle_beta   90.00
_cell.angle_gamma   90.00
#
_symmetry.space_group_name_H-M   'P 1'
#
loop_
_entity.id
_entity.type
_entity.pdbx_description
1 polymer ?
#
loop_
_entity_poly.entity_id
_entity_poly.type
_entity_poly.pdbx_seq_one_letter_code
_entity_poly.pdbx_strand_id
1 'polypeptide(L)'
;YAYDPNLNMIYYGSGNPAPWNETMRPGDNKWTMTIWGRDLETGEAKFGYQKTPHDEWDYAGVNFMMLSEQKDKEGKLRKLLTHPDRNGIVYTLDRTDGTLVSADKIDDTVNVFKKVDLKSGLPVRDPEYGTRMDHLAKDVCPSAMGYHNQGHDSYDPTKELFFLGVNHICMD
;
A
#
# COMPACT_ATOMS: atom_id res chain seq x y z
N TYR A 1 -12.26 -0.03 -4.14
CA TYR A 1 -12.17 -1.44 -4.55
C TYR A 1 -12.18 -1.52 -6.07
N ALA A 2 -11.79 -2.64 -6.66
CA ALA A 2 -11.88 -2.91 -8.10
C ALA A 2 -12.31 -4.36 -8.35
N TYR A 3 -12.66 -4.69 -9.59
CA TYR A 3 -13.13 -6.03 -9.98
C TYR A 3 -12.59 -6.40 -11.37
N ASP A 4 -12.07 -7.63 -11.53
CA ASP A 4 -11.73 -8.21 -12.84
C ASP A 4 -12.68 -9.39 -13.15
N PRO A 5 -13.59 -9.24 -14.13
CA PRO A 5 -14.55 -10.29 -14.48
C PRO A 5 -13.91 -11.54 -15.08
N ASN A 6 -12.73 -11.45 -15.68
CA ASN A 6 -12.05 -12.62 -16.23
C ASN A 6 -11.44 -13.51 -15.15
N LEU A 7 -11.20 -12.95 -13.96
CA LEU A 7 -10.62 -13.65 -12.83
C LEU A 7 -11.65 -13.97 -11.74
N ASN A 8 -12.87 -13.42 -11.86
CA ASN A 8 -13.89 -13.44 -10.81
C ASN A 8 -13.35 -12.90 -9.47
N MET A 9 -12.52 -11.85 -9.51
CA MET A 9 -11.81 -11.36 -8.33
C MET A 9 -12.13 -9.90 -8.00
N ILE A 10 -12.43 -9.65 -6.72
CA ILE A 10 -12.50 -8.31 -6.13
C ILE A 10 -11.18 -7.95 -5.45
N TYR A 11 -10.83 -6.67 -5.55
CA TYR A 11 -9.59 -6.11 -5.00
C TYR A 11 -9.89 -4.96 -4.05
N TYR A 12 -9.35 -5.02 -2.83
CA TYR A 12 -9.52 -3.97 -1.83
C TYR A 12 -8.38 -4.01 -0.80
N GLY A 13 -8.29 -2.95 0.00
CA GLY A 13 -7.31 -2.85 1.08
C GLY A 13 -7.97 -2.91 2.46
N SER A 14 -7.36 -3.59 3.43
CA SER A 14 -7.76 -3.53 4.84
C SER A 14 -7.09 -2.36 5.57
N GLY A 15 -7.81 -1.77 6.53
CA GLY A 15 -7.38 -0.61 7.31
C GLY A 15 -6.34 -0.93 8.39
N ASN A 16 -6.12 0.04 9.28
CA ASN A 16 -5.14 0.00 10.36
C ASN A 16 -5.54 -0.94 11.50
N PRO A 17 -4.56 -1.45 12.28
CA PRO A 17 -4.81 -2.14 13.53
C PRO A 17 -5.27 -1.18 14.63
N ALA A 18 -5.90 -1.75 15.67
CA ALA A 18 -6.32 -1.04 16.86
C ALA A 18 -5.61 -1.61 18.12
N PRO A 19 -5.28 -0.78 19.12
CA PRO A 19 -5.37 0.70 19.13
C PRO A 19 -4.26 1.35 18.27
N TRP A 20 -4.23 2.68 18.13
CA TRP A 20 -3.08 3.35 17.48
C TRP A 20 -1.77 3.12 18.22
N ASN A 21 -1.80 3.11 19.56
CA ASN A 21 -0.64 2.81 20.40
C ASN A 21 -0.05 1.42 20.05
N GLU A 22 1.09 1.41 19.37
CA GLU A 22 1.75 0.19 18.86
C GLU A 22 2.18 -0.73 19.98
N THR A 23 2.66 -0.17 21.10
CA THR A 23 3.29 -0.92 22.19
C THR A 23 2.29 -1.88 22.85
N MET A 24 0.99 -1.60 22.72
CA MET A 24 -0.10 -2.44 23.24
C MET A 24 -0.42 -3.67 22.37
N ARG A 25 0.10 -3.76 21.14
CA ARG A 25 -0.25 -4.78 20.15
C ARG A 25 0.99 -5.33 19.43
N PRO A 26 1.87 -6.04 20.14
CA PRO A 26 3.08 -6.61 19.56
C PRO A 26 2.77 -7.62 18.45
N GLY A 27 3.63 -7.64 17.43
CA GLY A 27 3.53 -8.54 16.28
C GLY A 27 3.02 -7.86 15.01
N ASP A 28 3.07 -8.58 13.89
CA ASP A 28 2.78 -8.02 12.55
C ASP A 28 1.34 -7.49 12.39
N ASN A 29 0.42 -7.86 13.29
CA ASN A 29 -0.99 -7.45 13.27
C ASN A 29 -1.71 -7.84 11.97
N LYS A 30 -1.34 -9.00 11.41
CA LYS A 30 -1.98 -9.55 10.22
C LYS A 30 -3.45 -9.86 10.51
N TRP A 31 -4.39 -9.59 9.59
CA TRP A 31 -4.19 -9.12 8.22
C TRP A 31 -4.70 -7.69 7.99
N THR A 32 -4.32 -6.77 8.89
CA THR A 32 -4.49 -5.32 8.67
C THR A 32 -3.54 -4.84 7.58
N MET A 33 -3.76 -3.64 7.04
CA MET A 33 -2.87 -3.01 6.04
C MET A 33 -2.58 -3.87 4.81
N THR A 34 -3.53 -4.70 4.40
CA THR A 34 -3.31 -5.76 3.40
C THR A 34 -4.07 -5.47 2.12
N ILE A 35 -3.39 -5.55 0.97
CA ILE A 35 -4.02 -5.63 -0.35
C ILE A 35 -4.54 -7.05 -0.53
N TRP A 36 -5.83 -7.18 -0.86
CA TRP A 36 -6.50 -8.45 -1.07
C TRP A 36 -6.90 -8.65 -2.53
N GLY A 37 -6.82 -9.90 -2.98
CA GLY A 37 -7.58 -10.42 -4.11
C GLY A 37 -8.46 -11.56 -3.61
N ARG A 38 -9.79 -11.40 -3.65
CA ARG A 38 -10.76 -12.42 -3.21
C ARG A 38 -11.66 -12.85 -4.35
N ASP A 39 -12.05 -14.11 -4.36
CA ASP A 39 -13.11 -14.59 -5.24
C ASP A 39 -14.43 -13.88 -4.91
N LEU A 40 -15.13 -13.38 -5.93
CA LEU A 40 -16.36 -12.60 -5.74
C LEU A 40 -17.52 -13.45 -5.21
N GLU A 41 -17.59 -14.73 -5.58
CA GLU A 41 -18.71 -15.62 -5.24
C GLU A 41 -18.52 -16.23 -3.85
N THR A 42 -17.31 -16.70 -3.53
CA THR A 42 -17.03 -17.40 -2.27
C THR A 42 -16.46 -16.50 -1.18
N GLY A 43 -15.89 -15.35 -1.54
CA GLY A 43 -15.15 -14.49 -0.61
C GLY A 43 -13.79 -15.04 -0.18
N GLU A 44 -13.36 -16.19 -0.69
CA GLU A 44 -12.05 -16.78 -0.35
C GLU A 44 -10.91 -15.91 -0.90
N ALA A 45 -9.88 -15.69 -0.07
CA ALA A 45 -8.69 -14.95 -0.51
C ALA A 45 -7.82 -15.82 -1.41
N LYS A 46 -7.55 -15.33 -2.63
CA LYS A 46 -6.56 -15.91 -3.55
C LYS A 46 -5.16 -15.45 -3.20
N PHE A 47 -5.00 -14.19 -2.81
CA PHE A 47 -3.76 -13.64 -2.27
C PHE A 47 -4.03 -12.52 -1.25
N GLY A 48 -3.03 -12.25 -0.41
CA GLY A 48 -2.99 -11.13 0.52
C GLY A 48 -1.56 -10.62 0.70
N TYR A 49 -1.32 -9.34 0.43
CA TYR A 49 -0.02 -8.68 0.60
C TYR A 49 -0.10 -7.59 1.67
N GLN A 50 0.54 -7.80 2.82
CA GLN A 50 0.56 -6.82 3.92
C GLN A 50 1.61 -5.73 3.67
N LYS A 51 1.15 -4.51 3.41
CA LYS A 51 1.98 -3.33 3.07
C LYS A 51 2.75 -2.79 4.28
N THR A 52 2.06 -2.70 5.41
CA THR A 52 2.57 -2.09 6.65
C THR A 52 2.44 -3.08 7.81
N PRO A 53 3.37 -4.05 7.94
CA PRO A 53 3.42 -4.92 9.12
C PRO A 53 3.67 -4.09 10.38
N HIS A 54 2.91 -4.38 11.43
CA HIS A 54 2.96 -3.65 12.70
C HIS A 54 2.92 -2.12 12.48
N ASP A 55 1.81 -1.62 11.95
CA ASP A 55 1.63 -0.18 11.74
C ASP A 55 1.88 0.62 13.01
N GLU A 56 2.51 1.78 12.89
CA GLU A 56 2.85 2.66 14.02
C GLU A 56 2.28 4.08 13.82
N TRP A 57 1.59 4.32 12.70
CA TRP A 57 1.33 5.68 12.20
C TRP A 57 -0.09 5.92 11.68
N ASP A 58 -1.00 4.96 11.81
CA ASP A 58 -2.35 4.99 11.22
C ASP A 58 -2.33 5.09 9.69
N TYR A 59 -1.44 4.37 9.00
CA TYR A 59 -1.46 4.35 7.53
C TYR A 59 -2.54 3.41 6.98
N ALA A 60 -3.81 3.65 7.32
CA ALA A 60 -4.91 2.74 7.02
C ALA A 60 -4.98 2.42 5.52
N GLY A 61 -4.70 1.17 5.17
CA GLY A 61 -4.39 0.77 3.81
C GLY A 61 -5.59 0.61 2.88
N VAL A 62 -6.55 1.52 2.91
CA VAL A 62 -7.88 1.42 2.28
C VAL A 62 -8.01 2.13 0.93
N ASN A 63 -6.94 2.78 0.45
CA ASN A 63 -6.96 3.58 -0.77
C ASN A 63 -7.42 2.73 -1.98
N PHE A 64 -7.89 3.42 -3.02
CA PHE A 64 -8.46 2.82 -4.22
C PHE A 64 -7.47 1.90 -4.97
N MET A 65 -8.00 1.10 -5.90
CA MET A 65 -7.25 0.11 -6.68
C MET A 65 -7.47 0.42 -8.17
N MET A 66 -6.40 0.64 -8.94
CA MET A 66 -6.49 0.84 -10.39
C MET A 66 -6.00 -0.41 -11.12
N LEU A 67 -6.86 -1.00 -11.96
CA LEU A 67 -6.47 -2.13 -12.80
C LEU A 67 -5.97 -1.61 -14.15
N SER A 68 -4.86 -2.16 -14.63
CA SER A 68 -4.31 -1.83 -15.95
C SER A 68 -3.64 -3.06 -16.56
N GLU A 69 -3.37 -3.02 -17.86
CA GLU A 69 -2.51 -3.98 -18.55
C GLU A 69 -1.38 -3.21 -19.21
N GLN A 70 -0.14 -3.52 -18.82
CA GLN A 70 1.06 -2.81 -19.27
C GLN A 70 2.18 -3.83 -19.50
N LYS A 71 3.17 -3.47 -20.32
CA LYS A 71 4.36 -4.31 -20.50
C LYS A 71 5.35 -4.06 -19.37
N ASP A 72 5.94 -5.12 -18.81
CA ASP A 72 7.07 -5.01 -17.89
C ASP A 72 8.38 -4.65 -18.63
N LYS A 73 9.47 -4.54 -17.87
CA LYS A 73 10.79 -4.16 -18.41
C LYS A 73 11.33 -5.19 -19.40
N GLU A 74 10.87 -6.42 -19.31
CA GLU A 74 11.18 -7.53 -20.20
C GLU A 74 10.24 -7.58 -21.43
N GLY A 75 9.27 -6.67 -21.52
CA GLY A 75 8.32 -6.56 -22.63
C GLY A 75 7.12 -7.51 -22.54
N LYS A 76 6.96 -8.25 -21.44
CA LYS A 76 5.84 -9.15 -21.19
C LYS A 76 4.63 -8.34 -20.75
N LEU A 77 3.48 -8.56 -21.39
CA LEU A 77 2.21 -7.94 -20.97
C LEU A 77 1.77 -8.53 -19.62
N ARG A 78 1.49 -7.66 -18.65
CA ARG A 78 1.10 -8.01 -17.28
C ARG A 78 -0.28 -7.48 -16.95
N LYS A 79 -1.03 -8.25 -16.17
CA LYS A 79 -2.30 -7.84 -15.59
C LYS A 79 -2.01 -7.22 -14.23
N LEU A 80 -2.11 -5.90 -14.12
CA LEU A 80 -1.63 -5.17 -12.94
C LEU A 80 -2.77 -4.58 -12.11
N LEU A 81 -2.52 -4.45 -10.81
CA LEU A 81 -3.21 -3.52 -9.90
C LEU A 81 -2.20 -2.48 -9.40
N THR A 82 -2.57 -1.20 -9.37
CA THR A 82 -1.76 -0.10 -8.83
C THR A 82 -2.50 0.59 -7.71
N HIS A 83 -1.78 0.88 -6.63
CA HIS A 83 -2.34 1.32 -5.36
C HIS A 83 -1.39 2.32 -4.66
N PRO A 84 -1.70 3.64 -4.69
CA PRO A 84 -1.01 4.63 -3.88
C PRO A 84 -1.50 4.55 -2.43
N ASP A 85 -0.65 4.15 -1.49
CA ASP A 85 -1.02 3.95 -0.10
C ASP A 85 -0.83 5.22 0.77
N ARG A 86 -1.48 5.24 1.94
CA ARG A 86 -1.28 6.28 2.96
C ARG A 86 0.18 6.41 3.38
N ASN A 87 0.90 5.29 3.44
CA ASN A 87 2.29 5.24 3.87
C ASN A 87 3.30 5.90 2.90
N GLY A 88 2.81 6.47 1.78
CA GLY A 88 3.63 7.19 0.81
C GLY A 88 4.32 6.29 -0.22
N ILE A 89 3.99 5.01 -0.27
CA ILE A 89 4.46 4.07 -1.31
C ILE A 89 3.34 3.81 -2.32
N VAL A 90 3.68 3.85 -3.61
CA VAL A 90 2.83 3.38 -4.70
C VAL A 90 3.20 1.95 -5.03
N TYR A 91 2.29 1.03 -4.76
CA TYR A 91 2.47 -0.40 -5.00
C TYR A 91 1.86 -0.82 -6.33
N THR A 92 2.61 -1.58 -7.12
CA THR A 92 2.08 -2.28 -8.30
C THR A 92 2.29 -3.79 -8.13
N LEU A 93 1.21 -4.55 -8.23
CA LEU A 93 1.22 -6.01 -8.12
C LEU A 93 0.62 -6.64 -9.39
N ASP A 94 1.04 -7.86 -9.70
CA ASP A 94 0.33 -8.72 -10.63
C ASP A 94 -1.00 -9.15 -9.99
N ARG A 95 -2.11 -8.80 -10.63
CA ARG A 95 -3.45 -8.99 -10.06
C ARG A 95 -3.95 -10.42 -10.16
N THR A 96 -3.25 -11.32 -10.84
CA THR A 96 -3.64 -12.73 -10.92
C THR A 96 -3.17 -13.54 -9.71
N ASP A 97 -2.03 -13.18 -9.11
CA ASP A 97 -1.41 -13.97 -8.03
C ASP A 97 -0.87 -13.16 -6.85
N GLY A 98 -0.88 -11.83 -6.94
CA GLY A 98 -0.39 -10.94 -5.88
C GLY A 98 1.12 -10.73 -5.88
N THR A 99 1.84 -11.15 -6.92
CA THR A 99 3.28 -10.93 -7.06
C THR A 99 3.60 -9.43 -7.08
N LEU A 100 4.52 -8.98 -6.23
CA LEU A 100 4.96 -7.58 -6.18
C LEU A 100 5.83 -7.26 -7.41
N VAL A 101 5.44 -6.22 -8.16
CA VAL A 101 6.14 -5.77 -9.39
C VAL A 101 7.00 -4.54 -9.08
N SER A 102 6.44 -3.55 -8.39
CA SER A 102 7.16 -2.36 -7.91
C SER A 102 6.53 -1.79 -6.64
N ALA A 103 7.31 -1.01 -5.91
CA ALA A 103 6.91 -0.36 -4.66
C ALA A 103 7.80 0.86 -4.44
N ASP A 104 7.41 1.98 -5.04
CA ASP A 104 8.21 3.20 -5.11
C ASP A 104 7.60 4.31 -4.25
N LYS A 105 8.44 5.20 -3.70
CA LYS A 105 7.96 6.36 -2.94
C LYS A 105 7.23 7.32 -3.88
N ILE A 106 6.08 7.82 -3.43
CA ILE A 106 5.30 8.83 -4.18
C ILE A 106 5.98 10.20 -4.18
N ASP A 107 6.78 10.47 -3.16
CA ASP A 107 7.56 11.69 -2.95
C ASP A 107 8.86 11.32 -2.20
N ASP A 108 9.96 12.02 -2.48
CA ASP A 108 11.28 11.68 -1.93
C ASP A 108 11.41 11.97 -0.42
N THR A 109 10.50 12.77 0.14
CA THR A 109 10.47 13.14 1.56
C THR A 109 9.91 12.05 2.48
N VAL A 110 9.33 10.96 1.96
CA VAL A 110 8.90 9.80 2.78
C VAL A 110 10.09 9.23 3.54
N ASN A 111 10.02 9.14 4.86
CA ASN A 111 11.17 8.80 5.71
C ASN A 111 10.97 7.57 6.62
N VAL A 112 9.72 7.16 6.90
CA VAL A 112 9.40 5.98 7.72
C VAL A 112 9.99 4.67 7.19
N PHE A 113 10.19 4.59 5.87
CA PHE A 113 10.84 3.46 5.20
C PHE A 113 12.00 3.95 4.33
N LYS A 114 13.12 3.24 4.41
CA LYS A 114 14.25 3.45 3.50
C LYS A 114 13.89 3.05 2.07
N LYS A 115 13.22 1.90 1.94
CA LYS A 115 12.70 1.32 0.70
C LYS A 115 11.75 0.16 1.03
N VAL A 116 11.07 -0.38 0.03
CA VAL A 116 10.50 -1.74 0.08
C VAL A 116 11.48 -2.70 -0.57
N ASP A 117 11.81 -3.80 0.12
CA ASP A 117 12.64 -4.85 -0.44
C ASP A 117 11.76 -5.80 -1.30
N LEU A 118 11.90 -5.73 -2.62
CA LEU A 118 11.04 -6.49 -3.55
C LEU A 118 11.21 -8.01 -3.44
N LYS A 119 12.32 -8.51 -2.90
CA LYS A 119 12.57 -9.95 -2.77
C LYS A 119 11.80 -10.54 -1.59
N SER A 120 11.84 -9.86 -0.44
CA SER A 120 11.09 -10.25 0.76
C SER A 120 9.65 -9.73 0.77
N GLY A 121 9.38 -8.68 -0.01
CA GLY A 121 8.11 -7.94 0.00
C GLY A 121 7.94 -7.02 1.20
N LEU A 122 8.98 -6.84 2.04
CA LEU A 122 8.86 -6.10 3.31
C LEU A 122 9.39 -4.66 3.20
N PRO A 123 8.74 -3.69 3.86
CA PRO A 123 9.32 -2.36 4.03
C PRO A 123 10.53 -2.41 4.96
N VAL A 124 11.64 -1.78 4.55
CA VAL A 124 12.83 -1.58 5.39
C VAL A 124 12.60 -0.34 6.24
N ARG A 125 12.17 -0.55 7.49
CA ARG A 125 11.86 0.50 8.46
C ARG A 125 13.08 1.35 8.79
N ASP A 126 12.87 2.65 8.97
CA ASP A 126 13.84 3.52 9.61
C ASP A 126 13.45 3.73 11.09
N PRO A 127 14.21 3.18 12.06
CA PRO A 127 13.86 3.28 13.47
C PRO A 127 13.81 4.72 14.02
N GLU A 128 14.44 5.68 13.35
CA GLU A 128 14.41 7.10 13.74
C GLU A 128 12.98 7.68 13.73
N TYR A 129 12.12 7.19 12.81
CA TYR A 129 10.76 7.70 12.61
C TYR A 129 9.68 6.74 13.16
N GLY A 130 10.06 5.76 13.98
CA GLY A 130 9.13 4.86 14.65
C GLY A 130 8.45 5.49 15.86
N THR A 131 7.20 5.11 16.13
CA THR A 131 6.47 5.54 17.33
C THR A 131 6.57 4.47 18.42
N ARG A 132 6.53 4.89 19.69
CA ARG A 132 6.50 3.98 20.85
C ARG A 132 6.08 4.72 22.12
N MET A 133 5.62 3.98 23.12
CA MET A 133 5.37 4.53 24.45
C MET A 133 6.59 5.26 25.03
N ASP A 134 6.34 6.29 25.84
CA ASP A 134 7.35 7.10 26.53
C ASP A 134 8.36 7.81 25.60
N HIS A 135 8.00 8.01 24.33
CA HIS A 135 8.79 8.73 23.33
C HIS A 135 7.91 9.65 22.49
N LEU A 136 8.43 10.86 22.20
CA LEU A 136 7.84 11.77 21.21
C LEU A 136 8.66 11.68 19.93
N ALA A 137 8.12 11.00 18.92
CA ALA A 137 8.65 11.05 17.56
C ALA A 137 8.44 12.46 16.98
N LYS A 138 9.23 12.85 15.98
CA LYS A 138 9.13 14.16 15.32
C LYS A 138 9.47 14.05 13.85
N ASP A 139 8.95 14.98 13.06
CA ASP A 139 9.26 15.12 11.65
C ASP A 139 9.02 13.83 10.84
N VAL A 140 7.99 13.05 11.22
CA VAL A 140 7.59 11.80 10.56
C VAL A 140 6.81 12.12 9.28
N CYS A 141 7.27 11.57 8.15
CA CYS A 141 6.67 11.76 6.84
C CYS A 141 6.37 10.40 6.18
N PRO A 142 5.10 10.11 5.81
CA PRO A 142 3.91 10.98 5.91
C PRO A 142 3.33 11.16 7.32
N SER A 143 2.44 12.14 7.50
CA SER A 143 1.54 12.19 8.67
C SER A 143 0.50 11.07 8.63
N ALA A 144 -0.24 10.85 9.71
CA ALA A 144 -1.37 9.91 9.74
C ALA A 144 -2.39 10.13 8.61
N MET A 145 -2.56 11.37 8.12
CA MET A 145 -3.44 11.64 6.96
C MET A 145 -2.94 10.99 5.66
N GLY A 146 -1.67 10.59 5.63
CA GLY A 146 -0.96 9.96 4.53
C GLY A 146 -0.62 10.92 3.39
N TYR A 147 0.35 10.55 2.54
CA TYR A 147 0.60 11.25 1.28
C TYR A 147 -0.46 10.96 0.22
N HIS A 148 -1.28 9.94 0.43
CA HIS A 148 -2.51 9.74 -0.32
C HIS A 148 -3.62 9.26 0.61
N ASN A 149 -4.88 9.61 0.35
CA ASN A 149 -6.02 9.24 1.20
C ASN A 149 -7.18 8.66 0.35
N GLN A 150 -8.42 9.01 0.65
CA GLN A 150 -9.64 8.46 0.02
C GLN A 150 -9.88 8.87 -1.44
N GLY A 151 -9.00 9.70 -2.03
CA GLY A 151 -9.15 10.19 -3.40
C GLY A 151 -9.28 9.05 -4.41
N HIS A 152 -10.10 9.25 -5.44
CA HIS A 152 -10.17 8.34 -6.57
C HIS A 152 -9.48 8.99 -7.77
N ASP A 153 -8.28 8.53 -8.09
CA ASP A 153 -7.49 9.08 -9.19
C ASP A 153 -7.88 8.50 -10.55
N SER A 154 -7.08 8.81 -11.57
CA SER A 154 -7.31 8.43 -12.96
C SER A 154 -6.06 7.81 -13.62
N TYR A 155 -6.30 7.02 -14.67
CA TYR A 155 -5.29 6.39 -15.51
C TYR A 155 -5.62 6.64 -16.99
N ASP A 156 -4.64 7.07 -17.78
CA ASP A 156 -4.75 7.19 -19.23
C ASP A 156 -4.06 6.00 -19.91
N PRO A 157 -4.79 5.05 -20.51
CA PRO A 157 -4.22 3.86 -21.13
C PRO A 157 -3.45 4.15 -22.42
N THR A 158 -3.61 5.32 -23.03
CA THR A 158 -2.86 5.70 -24.24
C THR A 158 -1.47 6.23 -23.91
N LYS A 159 -1.33 6.84 -22.72
CA LYS A 159 -0.06 7.38 -22.22
C LYS A 159 0.62 6.44 -21.22
N GLU A 160 -0.10 5.46 -20.71
CA GLU A 160 0.32 4.59 -19.60
C GLU A 160 0.71 5.41 -18.35
N LEU A 161 -0.08 6.45 -18.04
CA LEU A 161 0.17 7.37 -16.92
C LEU A 161 -0.98 7.37 -15.91
N PHE A 162 -0.62 7.33 -14.64
CA PHE A 162 -1.51 7.58 -13.50
C PHE A 162 -1.41 9.05 -13.07
N PHE A 163 -2.54 9.71 -12.80
CA PHE A 163 -2.59 11.10 -12.34
C PHE A 163 -3.11 11.15 -10.90
N LEU A 164 -2.21 11.28 -9.92
CA LEU A 164 -2.52 11.13 -8.50
C LEU A 164 -2.74 12.48 -7.81
N GLY A 165 -3.80 12.59 -6.99
CA GLY A 165 -3.99 13.71 -6.05
C GLY A 165 -3.24 13.45 -4.74
N VAL A 166 -2.12 14.12 -4.52
CA VAL A 166 -1.19 13.82 -3.42
C VAL A 166 -1.28 14.87 -2.30
N ASN A 167 -1.23 14.42 -1.05
CA ASN A 167 -1.02 15.25 0.12
C ASN A 167 0.49 15.38 0.41
N HIS A 168 0.92 16.52 0.96
CA HIS A 168 2.31 16.71 1.42
C HIS A 168 2.32 17.23 2.87
N ILE A 169 2.05 16.30 3.81
CA ILE A 169 1.82 16.60 5.24
C ILE A 169 2.65 15.63 6.10
N CYS A 170 3.41 16.15 7.07
CA CYS A 170 4.19 15.37 8.06
C CYS A 170 3.66 15.59 9.49
N MET A 171 4.19 14.88 10.49
CA MET A 171 3.70 14.95 11.88
C MET A 171 4.80 14.77 12.94
N ASP A 172 4.46 15.15 14.17
CA ASP A 172 5.13 14.72 15.40
C ASP A 172 4.24 13.68 16.13
#